data_AF-A0A7X8BJU1-F1
#
_entry.id   AF-A0A7X8BJU1-F1
#
_cell.length_a   1.000
_cell.length_b   1.000
_cell.length_c   1.000
_cell.angle_alpha   90.00
_cell.angle_beta   90.00
_cell.angle_gamma   90.00
#
_symmetry.space_group_name_H-M   'P 1'
#
loop_
_entity.id
_entity.type
_entity.pdbx_description
1 polymer ?
#
loop_
_entity_poly.entity_id
_entity_poly.type
_entity_poly.pdbx_seq_one_letter_code
_entity_poly.pdbx_strand_id
1 'polypeptide(L)'
;MPKKSSKRTGDQHGAQVLRKKEIIKTDILNCSNAEGLFAFYLAGRTTDEETKLLRTHLRSCPTCREALARETRLTRVMRNALVPRSEPESMEFMWARVQAKLIERRSAKPKVWWRWIFAGAGAGLASAAALVAFIFLRTPIAPALALHEASYFKGMPAEPPAMVSDDAEAALSTELVSLSLGSPTPSARSASYANINGGGN
;
A
#
# COMPACT_ATOMS: atom_id res chain seq x y z
N MET A 1 21.12 12.81 38.24
CA MET A 1 20.14 13.72 37.61
C MET A 1 20.84 14.48 36.47
N PRO A 2 20.22 14.79 35.31
CA PRO A 2 19.29 14.03 34.47
C PRO A 2 19.89 13.69 33.08
N LYS A 3 19.38 12.61 32.47
CA LYS A 3 19.63 12.19 31.07
C LYS A 3 18.88 13.15 30.12
N LYS A 4 19.56 13.74 29.13
CA LYS A 4 18.89 14.53 28.08
C LYS A 4 18.42 13.63 26.94
N SER A 5 17.10 13.66 26.76
CA SER A 5 16.29 13.04 25.72
C SER A 5 16.70 13.53 24.31
N SER A 6 17.18 12.61 23.47
CA SER A 6 17.24 12.77 22.02
C SER A 6 16.06 12.03 21.41
N LYS A 7 14.93 12.73 21.27
CA LYS A 7 13.80 12.32 20.43
C LYS A 7 13.28 13.55 19.70
N ARG A 8 13.60 13.65 18.41
CA ARG A 8 12.88 14.44 17.40
C ARG A 8 13.46 14.09 16.03
N THR A 9 12.64 14.18 14.99
CA THR A 9 12.92 13.99 13.55
C THR A 9 12.65 12.62 12.91
N GLY A 10 11.68 11.84 13.40
CA GLY A 10 11.17 10.63 12.70
C GLY A 10 9.85 10.84 11.93
N ASP A 11 8.88 11.51 12.55
CA ASP A 11 7.47 11.36 12.13
C ASP A 11 6.89 12.49 11.26
N GLN A 12 7.63 13.56 10.99
CA GLN A 12 7.06 14.73 10.30
C GLN A 12 6.86 14.54 8.79
N HIS A 13 7.54 13.57 8.17
CA HIS A 13 7.42 13.31 6.72
C HIS A 13 6.13 12.54 6.37
N GLY A 14 5.65 11.65 7.26
CA GLY A 14 4.47 10.81 6.97
C GLY A 14 3.16 11.61 6.94
N ALA A 15 3.02 12.61 7.83
CA ALA A 15 1.80 13.41 7.94
C ALA A 15 1.59 14.38 6.75
N GLN A 16 2.67 14.89 6.14
CA GLN A 16 2.57 15.76 4.95
C GLN A 16 2.14 14.97 3.70
N VAL A 17 2.58 13.71 3.56
CA VAL A 17 2.23 12.87 2.40
C VAL A 17 0.73 12.54 2.37
N LEU A 18 0.11 12.35 3.54
CA LEU A 18 -1.31 12.02 3.63
C LEU A 18 -2.21 13.24 3.40
N ARG A 19 -1.84 14.44 3.89
CA ARG A 19 -2.58 15.69 3.60
C ARG A 19 -2.53 16.10 2.13
N LYS A 20 -1.44 15.80 1.42
CA LYS A 20 -1.28 16.13 0.00
C LYS A 20 -2.20 15.28 -0.89
N LYS A 21 -2.56 14.06 -0.46
CA LYS A 21 -3.48 13.16 -1.18
C LYS A 21 -4.92 13.68 -1.26
N GLU A 22 -5.40 14.42 -0.25
CA GLU A 22 -6.79 14.93 -0.24
C GLU A 22 -7.01 16.13 -1.16
N ILE A 23 -5.97 16.94 -1.42
CA ILE A 23 -6.08 18.17 -2.22
C ILE A 23 -6.11 17.86 -3.73
N ILE A 24 -5.69 16.66 -4.15
CA ILE A 24 -5.67 16.24 -5.56
C ILE A 24 -7.04 15.69 -6.02
N LYS A 25 -8.01 15.51 -5.10
CA LYS A 25 -9.32 14.92 -5.42
C LYS A 25 -10.32 15.90 -6.07
N THR A 26 -9.98 17.18 -6.22
CA THR A 26 -10.78 18.14 -6.98
C THR A 26 -10.07 18.43 -8.30
N ASP A 27 -10.76 18.24 -9.42
CA ASP A 27 -10.26 18.27 -10.82
C ASP A 27 -9.58 19.57 -11.29
N ILE A 28 -9.27 20.50 -10.39
CA ILE A 28 -8.71 21.82 -10.71
C ILE A 28 -7.45 22.05 -9.87
N LEU A 29 -6.30 21.79 -10.50
CA LEU A 29 -5.00 22.22 -9.96
C LEU A 29 -4.95 23.76 -9.98
N ASN A 30 -4.84 24.39 -8.80
CA ASN A 30 -4.65 25.83 -8.68
C ASN A 30 -3.15 26.21 -8.82
N CYS A 31 -2.86 27.49 -9.08
CA CYS A 31 -1.49 27.96 -9.31
C CYS A 31 -0.55 27.71 -8.11
N SER A 32 -1.03 27.92 -6.88
CA SER A 32 -0.22 27.70 -5.67
C SER A 32 0.20 26.23 -5.52
N ASN A 33 -0.72 25.30 -5.81
CA ASN A 33 -0.44 23.87 -5.77
C ASN A 33 0.46 23.44 -6.94
N ALA A 34 0.31 24.07 -8.11
CA ALA A 34 1.20 23.85 -9.25
C ALA A 34 2.65 24.24 -8.93
N GLU A 35 2.85 25.42 -8.32
CA GLU A 35 4.17 25.88 -7.87
C GLU A 35 4.79 24.93 -6.84
N GLY A 36 3.99 24.43 -5.89
CA GLY A 36 4.43 23.43 -4.92
C GLY A 36 4.86 22.09 -5.54
N LEU A 37 4.51 21.81 -6.79
CA LEU A 37 4.92 20.61 -7.53
C LEU A 37 6.19 20.82 -8.38
N PHE A 38 6.63 22.06 -8.63
CA PHE A 38 7.77 22.31 -9.53
C PHE A 38 9.07 21.64 -9.08
N ALA A 39 9.42 21.73 -7.80
CA ALA A 39 10.63 21.11 -7.28
C ALA A 39 10.62 19.57 -7.45
N PHE A 40 9.48 18.94 -7.20
CA PHE A 40 9.30 17.50 -7.39
C PHE A 40 9.32 17.12 -8.87
N TYR A 41 8.69 17.94 -9.72
CA TYR A 41 8.62 17.72 -11.15
C TYR A 41 10.01 17.80 -11.80
N LEU A 42 10.79 18.84 -11.48
CA LEU A 42 12.16 19.03 -11.98
C LEU A 42 13.12 17.95 -11.47
N ALA A 43 12.85 17.38 -10.30
CA ALA A 43 13.60 16.26 -9.74
C ALA A 43 13.14 14.89 -10.27
N GLY A 44 12.08 14.81 -11.09
CA GLY A 44 11.52 13.54 -11.57
C GLY A 44 10.86 12.70 -10.47
N ARG A 45 10.33 13.34 -9.41
CA ARG A 45 9.74 12.70 -8.22
C ARG A 45 8.23 12.92 -8.10
N THR A 46 7.58 13.42 -9.14
CA THR A 46 6.12 13.47 -9.22
C THR A 46 5.57 12.12 -9.64
N THR A 47 4.39 11.77 -9.14
CA THR A 47 3.61 10.63 -9.64
C THR A 47 3.08 10.92 -11.06
N ASP A 48 2.64 9.87 -11.76
CA ASP A 48 2.08 10.02 -13.11
C ASP A 48 0.85 10.93 -13.12
N GLU A 49 -0.02 10.81 -12.11
CA GLU A 49 -1.23 11.63 -12.00
C GLU A 49 -0.91 13.11 -11.68
N GLU A 50 0.02 13.38 -10.75
CA GLU A 50 0.50 14.73 -10.49
C GLU A 50 1.12 15.35 -11.75
N THR A 51 1.87 14.55 -12.53
CA THR A 51 2.50 14.99 -13.77
C THR A 51 1.46 15.33 -14.83
N LYS A 52 0.41 14.53 -14.99
CA LYS A 52 -0.70 14.82 -15.92
C LYS A 52 -1.43 16.10 -15.52
N LEU A 53 -1.81 16.25 -14.24
CA LEU A 53 -2.51 17.45 -13.75
C LEU A 53 -1.67 18.71 -13.93
N LEU A 54 -0.38 18.65 -13.58
CA LEU A 54 0.54 19.78 -13.77
C LEU A 54 0.69 20.14 -15.26
N ARG A 55 0.85 19.16 -16.15
CA ARG A 55 0.93 19.40 -17.59
C ARG A 55 -0.33 20.02 -18.16
N THR A 56 -1.50 19.56 -17.72
CA THR A 56 -2.78 20.15 -18.12
C THR A 56 -2.87 21.60 -17.67
N HIS A 57 -2.51 21.90 -16.42
CA HIS A 57 -2.49 23.28 -15.90
C HIS A 57 -1.50 24.18 -16.65
N LEU A 58 -0.29 23.68 -16.97
CA LEU A 58 0.70 24.44 -17.72
C LEU A 58 0.27 24.76 -19.17
N ARG A 59 -0.66 23.99 -19.75
CA ARG A 59 -1.23 24.29 -21.07
C ARG A 59 -2.15 25.51 -21.01
N SER A 60 -2.96 25.64 -19.95
CA SER A 60 -3.93 26.72 -19.81
C SER A 60 -3.37 27.96 -19.09
N CYS A 61 -2.34 27.83 -18.26
CA CYS A 61 -1.86 28.89 -17.38
C CYS A 61 -0.48 29.44 -17.81
N PRO A 62 -0.40 30.64 -18.43
CA PRO A 62 0.88 31.23 -18.86
C PRO A 62 1.78 31.63 -17.69
N THR A 63 1.21 32.10 -16.58
CA THR A 63 1.98 32.53 -15.40
C THR A 63 2.75 31.37 -14.76
N CYS A 64 2.12 30.20 -14.67
CA CYS A 64 2.76 28.99 -14.16
C CYS A 64 3.83 28.46 -15.12
N ARG A 65 3.70 28.66 -16.46
CA ARG A 65 4.78 28.33 -17.41
C ARG A 65 6.01 29.19 -17.18
N GLU A 66 5.82 30.49 -16.99
CA GLU A 66 6.93 31.41 -16.71
C GLU A 66 7.58 31.10 -15.37
N ALA A 67 6.78 30.81 -14.34
CA ALA A 67 7.29 30.42 -13.02
C ALA A 67 8.12 29.13 -13.10
N LEU A 68 7.65 28.11 -13.81
CA LEU A 68 8.41 26.88 -14.03
C LEU A 68 9.70 27.13 -14.82
N ALA A 69 9.67 28.01 -15.81
CA ALA A 69 10.86 28.38 -16.57
C ALA A 69 11.92 29.08 -15.69
N ARG A 70 11.49 29.96 -14.77
CA ARG A 70 12.38 30.58 -13.77
C ARG A 70 13.01 29.53 -12.85
N GLU A 71 12.21 28.63 -12.29
CA GLU A 71 12.68 27.53 -11.44
C GLU A 71 13.67 26.60 -12.16
N THR A 72 13.37 26.28 -13.42
CA THR A 72 14.26 25.47 -14.27
C THR A 72 15.61 26.16 -14.46
N ARG A 73 15.62 27.48 -14.68
CA ARG A 73 16.85 28.26 -14.84
C ARG A 73 17.68 28.27 -13.56
N LEU A 74 17.04 28.50 -12.41
CA LEU A 74 17.70 28.48 -11.10
C LEU A 74 18.30 27.10 -10.81
N THR A 75 17.51 26.05 -10.98
CA THR A 75 17.96 24.65 -10.79
C THR A 75 19.15 24.32 -11.69
N ARG A 76 19.15 24.80 -12.94
CA ARG A 76 20.26 24.60 -13.89
C ARG A 76 21.53 25.33 -13.43
N VAL A 77 21.42 26.58 -13.00
CA VAL A 77 22.57 27.36 -12.48
C VAL A 77 23.15 26.68 -11.25
N MET A 78 22.30 26.27 -10.30
CA MET A 78 22.72 25.55 -9.11
C MET A 78 23.41 24.24 -9.50
N ARG A 79 22.78 23.41 -10.34
CA ARG A 79 23.37 22.14 -10.78
C ARG A 79 24.75 22.35 -11.43
N ASN A 80 24.90 23.35 -12.29
CA ASN A 80 26.16 23.64 -12.96
C ASN A 80 27.23 24.18 -12.01
N ALA A 81 26.85 24.99 -11.01
CA ALA A 81 27.77 25.51 -9.99
C ALA A 81 28.20 24.43 -8.99
N LEU A 82 27.33 23.45 -8.74
CA LEU A 82 27.55 22.35 -7.80
C LEU A 82 28.21 21.12 -8.44
N VAL A 83 28.37 21.06 -9.77
CA VAL A 83 29.18 20.01 -10.41
C VAL A 83 30.62 20.23 -9.95
N PRO A 84 31.17 19.32 -9.12
CA PRO A 84 32.57 19.41 -8.76
C PRO A 84 33.36 19.29 -10.06
N ARG A 85 34.25 20.24 -10.32
CA ARG A 85 35.28 20.10 -11.35
C ARG A 85 36.23 19.01 -10.84
N SER A 86 35.84 17.74 -10.99
CA SER A 86 36.65 16.63 -10.55
C SER A 86 37.94 16.64 -11.34
N GLU A 87 39.07 16.79 -10.65
CA GLU A 87 40.39 16.57 -11.21
C GLU A 87 40.38 15.17 -11.86
N PRO A 88 40.79 15.01 -13.13
CA PRO A 88 40.68 13.74 -13.85
C PRO A 88 41.34 12.57 -13.10
N GLU A 89 42.43 12.83 -12.36
CA GLU A 89 43.10 11.81 -11.54
C GLU A 89 42.19 11.20 -10.48
N SER A 90 41.34 12.01 -9.81
CA SER A 90 40.44 11.51 -8.77
C SER A 90 39.36 10.57 -9.31
N MET A 91 38.96 10.76 -10.57
CA MET A 91 37.92 9.97 -11.23
C MET A 91 38.44 8.60 -11.64
N GLU A 92 39.69 8.49 -12.10
CA GLU A 92 40.30 7.20 -12.45
C GLU A 92 40.44 6.28 -11.23
N PHE A 93 40.92 6.79 -10.10
CA PHE A 93 41.03 5.99 -8.87
C PHE A 93 39.67 5.55 -8.31
N MET A 94 38.65 6.42 -8.37
CA MET A 94 37.28 6.05 -7.98
C MET A 94 36.67 5.02 -8.93
N TRP A 95 36.87 5.20 -10.24
CA TRP A 95 36.37 4.28 -11.24
C TRP A 95 37.00 2.89 -11.12
N ALA A 96 38.31 2.81 -10.89
CA ALA A 96 39.00 1.55 -10.64
C ALA A 96 38.41 0.80 -9.43
N ARG A 97 38.07 1.50 -8.35
CA ARG A 97 37.40 0.91 -7.17
C ARG A 97 35.99 0.43 -7.46
N VAL A 98 35.21 1.18 -8.24
CA VAL A 98 33.85 0.78 -8.66
C VAL A 98 33.93 -0.47 -9.54
N GLN A 99 34.85 -0.49 -10.50
CA GLN A 99 35.05 -1.60 -11.42
C GLN A 99 35.50 -2.86 -10.67
N ALA A 100 36.41 -2.75 -9.71
CA ALA A 100 36.81 -3.87 -8.84
C ALA A 100 35.61 -4.46 -8.08
N LYS A 101 34.74 -3.62 -7.50
CA LYS A 101 33.53 -4.09 -6.79
C LYS A 101 32.50 -4.74 -7.72
N LEU A 102 32.37 -4.24 -8.95
CA LEU A 102 31.47 -4.85 -9.96
C LEU A 102 31.97 -6.23 -10.39
N ILE A 103 33.29 -6.35 -10.61
CA ILE A 103 33.94 -7.63 -10.94
C ILE A 103 33.74 -8.60 -9.77
N GLU A 104 34.02 -8.19 -8.54
CA GLU A 104 33.85 -9.02 -7.34
C GLU A 104 32.42 -9.54 -7.17
N ARG A 105 31.41 -8.67 -7.36
CA ARG A 105 29.99 -9.06 -7.32
C ARG A 105 29.63 -10.06 -8.42
N ARG A 106 30.18 -9.88 -9.62
CA ARG A 106 29.94 -10.79 -10.75
C ARG A 106 30.72 -12.11 -10.60
N SER A 107 31.88 -12.09 -9.99
CA SER A 107 32.75 -13.25 -9.77
C SER A 107 32.44 -14.01 -8.48
N ALA A 108 31.50 -13.51 -7.65
CA ALA A 108 30.98 -14.22 -6.50
C ALA A 108 30.32 -15.52 -6.98
N LYS A 109 31.11 -16.59 -7.06
CA LYS A 109 30.65 -17.92 -7.48
C LYS A 109 29.51 -18.34 -6.55
N PRO A 110 28.45 -18.98 -7.07
CA PRO A 110 27.40 -19.54 -6.22
C PRO A 110 28.06 -20.48 -5.21
N LYS A 111 27.77 -20.28 -3.92
CA LYS A 111 28.35 -21.07 -2.83
C LYS A 111 28.12 -22.55 -3.14
N VAL A 112 29.19 -23.34 -3.12
CA VAL A 112 29.20 -24.79 -3.44
C VAL A 112 28.14 -25.57 -2.65
N TRP A 113 27.73 -25.08 -1.47
CA TRP A 113 26.61 -25.61 -0.69
C TRP A 113 25.27 -25.69 -1.45
N TRP A 114 24.98 -24.77 -2.39
CA TRP A 114 23.80 -24.87 -3.25
C TRP A 114 23.82 -26.14 -4.13
N ARG A 115 24.99 -26.62 -4.56
CA ARG A 115 25.09 -27.91 -5.30
C ARG A 115 24.72 -29.11 -4.43
N TRP A 116 24.97 -29.07 -3.12
CA TRP A 116 24.61 -30.15 -2.19
C TRP A 116 23.11 -30.18 -1.88
N ILE A 117 22.45 -29.01 -1.86
CA ILE A 117 21.00 -28.91 -1.68
C ILE A 117 20.26 -29.55 -2.87
N PHE A 118 20.70 -29.29 -4.10
CA PHE A 118 20.08 -29.92 -5.28
C PHE A 118 20.51 -31.37 -5.50
N ALA A 119 21.70 -31.78 -5.05
CA ALA A 119 22.11 -33.19 -5.08
C ALA A 119 21.31 -34.06 -4.08
N GLY A 120 20.81 -33.48 -2.97
CA GLY A 120 19.94 -34.17 -2.00
C GLY A 120 18.47 -34.27 -2.42
N ALA A 121 18.03 -33.48 -3.41
CA ALA A 121 16.62 -33.43 -3.83
C ALA A 121 16.13 -34.73 -4.50
N GLY A 122 17.03 -35.55 -5.06
CA GLY A 122 16.69 -36.86 -5.62
C GLY A 122 16.38 -37.93 -4.57
N ALA A 123 16.99 -37.86 -3.38
CA ALA A 123 16.80 -38.86 -2.33
C ALA A 123 15.56 -38.59 -1.46
N GLY A 124 15.18 -37.33 -1.27
CA GLY A 124 14.02 -36.96 -0.44
C GLY A 124 12.66 -37.34 -1.04
N LEU A 125 12.54 -37.34 -2.38
CA LEU A 125 11.28 -37.67 -3.05
C LEU A 125 10.93 -39.16 -2.92
N ALA A 126 11.93 -40.05 -2.98
CA ALA A 126 11.73 -41.49 -2.87
C ALA A 126 11.27 -41.92 -1.48
N SER A 127 11.82 -41.31 -0.41
CA SER A 127 11.39 -41.60 0.96
C SER A 127 9.98 -41.11 1.26
N ALA A 128 9.56 -39.97 0.69
CA ALA A 128 8.21 -39.45 0.88
C ALA A 128 7.16 -40.35 0.20
N ALA A 129 7.43 -40.82 -1.02
CA ALA A 129 6.55 -41.76 -1.72
C ALA A 129 6.45 -43.11 -1.00
N ALA A 130 7.56 -43.63 -0.48
CA ALA A 130 7.57 -44.89 0.28
C ALA A 130 6.79 -44.79 1.60
N LEU A 131 6.89 -43.67 2.33
CA LEU A 131 6.12 -43.45 3.55
C LEU A 131 4.62 -43.33 3.28
N VAL A 132 4.22 -42.61 2.23
CA VAL A 132 2.80 -42.50 1.83
C VAL A 132 2.24 -43.87 1.42
N ALA A 133 2.98 -44.63 0.62
CA ALA A 133 2.58 -45.98 0.22
C ALA A 133 2.47 -46.94 1.43
N PHE A 134 3.41 -46.86 2.37
CA PHE A 134 3.38 -47.69 3.58
C PHE A 134 2.21 -47.35 4.49
N ILE A 135 1.86 -46.07 4.64
CA ILE A 135 0.70 -45.64 5.42
C ILE A 135 -0.59 -46.15 4.77
N PHE A 136 -0.75 -45.96 3.45
CA PHE A 136 -1.93 -46.42 2.72
C PHE A 136 -2.11 -47.95 2.75
N LEU A 137 -1.02 -48.73 2.73
CA LEU A 137 -1.10 -50.19 2.82
C LEU A 137 -1.47 -50.69 4.23
N ARG A 138 -1.21 -49.90 5.28
CA ARG A 138 -1.37 -50.34 6.67
C ARG A 138 -2.62 -49.82 7.36
N THR A 139 -3.27 -48.79 6.83
CA THR A 139 -4.52 -48.25 7.38
C THR A 139 -5.73 -48.85 6.66
N PRO A 140 -6.54 -49.71 7.30
CA PRO A 140 -7.87 -50.00 6.78
C PRO A 140 -8.69 -48.70 6.88
N ILE A 141 -8.99 -48.09 5.75
CA ILE A 141 -9.90 -46.95 5.67
C ILE A 141 -11.29 -47.49 6.01
N ALA A 142 -11.65 -47.50 7.29
CA ALA A 142 -13.03 -47.63 7.69
C ALA A 142 -13.72 -46.32 7.29
N PRO A 143 -14.73 -46.31 6.40
CA PRO A 143 -15.46 -45.10 6.10
C PRO A 143 -16.21 -44.68 7.37
N ALA A 144 -15.77 -43.58 7.99
CA ALA A 144 -16.51 -42.90 9.05
C ALA A 144 -17.72 -42.13 8.46
N LEU A 145 -18.51 -42.81 7.62
CA LEU A 145 -19.81 -42.34 7.12
C LEU A 145 -20.96 -43.02 7.88
N ALA A 146 -20.74 -43.36 9.14
CA ALA A 146 -21.79 -43.84 10.03
C ALA A 146 -21.91 -42.88 11.22
N LEU A 147 -23.07 -42.23 11.29
CA LEU A 147 -23.63 -41.51 12.44
C LEU A 147 -23.08 -40.11 12.72
N HIS A 148 -23.42 -39.15 11.85
CA HIS A 148 -23.76 -37.82 12.37
C HIS A 148 -25.05 -38.00 13.17
N GLU A 149 -24.92 -38.06 14.49
CA GLU A 149 -26.04 -38.19 15.42
C GLU A 149 -27.07 -37.08 15.18
N ALA A 150 -28.34 -37.47 15.16
CA ALA A 150 -29.51 -36.61 15.18
C ALA A 150 -29.65 -35.76 16.46
N SER A 151 -28.58 -35.62 17.26
CA SER A 151 -28.52 -34.86 18.50
C SER A 151 -28.40 -33.34 18.26
N TYR A 152 -28.03 -32.90 17.05
CA TYR A 152 -27.93 -31.48 16.72
C TYR A 152 -29.29 -30.75 16.59
N PHE A 153 -30.38 -31.48 16.34
CA PHE A 153 -31.71 -30.87 16.15
C PHE A 153 -32.56 -30.78 17.42
N LYS A 154 -32.09 -31.28 18.56
CA LYS A 154 -32.84 -31.28 19.82
C LYS A 154 -32.71 -29.91 20.51
N GLY A 155 -33.37 -28.91 19.95
CA GLY A 155 -33.44 -27.55 20.52
C GLY A 155 -33.57 -26.40 19.52
N MET A 156 -33.62 -26.68 18.21
CA MET A 156 -33.90 -25.63 17.23
C MET A 156 -35.38 -25.27 17.27
N PRO A 157 -35.75 -23.98 17.37
CA PRO A 157 -37.12 -23.54 17.15
C PRO A 157 -37.53 -23.96 15.73
N ALA A 158 -38.69 -24.62 15.59
CA ALA A 158 -39.19 -25.13 14.32
C ALA A 158 -39.66 -24.02 13.36
N GLU A 159 -39.66 -22.76 13.82
CA GLU A 159 -39.93 -21.62 12.97
C GLU A 159 -38.61 -21.12 12.38
N PRO A 160 -38.48 -21.08 11.04
CA PRO A 160 -37.36 -20.40 10.43
C PRO A 160 -37.36 -18.96 10.96
N PRO A 161 -36.20 -18.40 11.37
CA PRO A 161 -36.14 -16.97 11.64
C PRO A 161 -36.71 -16.28 10.40
N ALA A 162 -37.73 -15.43 10.60
CA ALA A 162 -38.38 -14.70 9.52
C ALA A 162 -37.28 -14.18 8.59
N MET A 163 -37.25 -14.69 7.35
CA MET A 163 -36.24 -14.28 6.39
C MET A 163 -36.30 -12.77 6.34
N VAL A 164 -35.18 -12.13 6.63
CA VAL A 164 -35.00 -10.70 6.50
C VAL A 164 -35.43 -10.37 5.07
N SER A 165 -36.54 -9.66 4.91
CA SER A 165 -37.07 -9.31 3.60
C SER A 165 -36.00 -8.56 2.81
N ASP A 166 -36.00 -8.66 1.48
CA ASP A 166 -34.99 -8.02 0.62
C ASP A 166 -34.83 -6.51 0.93
N ASP A 167 -35.89 -5.87 1.43
CA ASP A 167 -35.90 -4.48 1.87
C ASP A 167 -34.99 -4.21 3.09
N ALA A 168 -34.85 -5.18 3.98
CA ALA A 168 -34.04 -5.06 5.18
C ALA A 168 -32.54 -5.34 4.92
N GLU A 169 -32.19 -6.13 3.91
CA GLU A 169 -30.79 -6.20 3.42
C GLU A 169 -30.35 -4.87 2.78
N ALA A 170 -31.24 -4.22 2.02
CA ALA A 170 -30.99 -2.88 1.47
C ALA A 170 -30.81 -1.83 2.59
N ALA A 171 -31.57 -1.92 3.68
CA ALA A 171 -31.42 -1.02 4.83
C ALA A 171 -30.07 -1.22 5.53
N LEU A 172 -29.62 -2.46 5.72
CA LEU A 172 -28.34 -2.81 6.36
C LEU A 172 -27.13 -2.33 5.54
N SER A 173 -27.19 -2.49 4.22
CA SER A 173 -26.14 -2.01 3.32
C SER A 173 -26.08 -0.48 3.31
N THR A 174 -27.22 0.21 3.38
CA THR A 174 -27.28 1.69 3.47
C THR A 174 -26.80 2.22 4.83
N GLU A 175 -27.09 1.52 5.92
CA GLU A 175 -26.58 1.80 7.27
C GLU A 175 -25.04 1.70 7.32
N LEU A 176 -24.48 0.62 6.78
CA LEU A 176 -23.03 0.39 6.71
C LEU A 176 -22.31 1.46 5.86
N VAL A 177 -22.92 1.85 4.73
CA VAL A 177 -22.41 2.94 3.88
C VAL A 177 -22.43 4.27 4.65
N SER A 178 -23.46 4.54 5.43
CA SER A 178 -23.59 5.78 6.20
C SER A 178 -22.58 5.87 7.35
N LEU A 179 -22.36 4.74 8.05
CA LEU A 179 -21.30 4.56 9.05
C LEU A 179 -19.90 4.78 8.47
N SER A 180 -19.64 4.27 7.26
CA SER A 180 -18.36 4.46 6.56
C SER A 180 -18.13 5.91 6.12
N LEU A 181 -19.20 6.67 5.87
CA LEU A 181 -19.13 8.08 5.46
C LEU A 181 -19.18 9.05 6.64
N GLY A 182 -19.27 8.56 7.88
CA GLY A 182 -19.40 9.39 9.09
C GLY A 182 -20.69 10.22 9.13
N SER A 183 -21.69 9.84 8.32
CA SER A 183 -22.99 10.51 8.28
C SER A 183 -23.98 9.81 9.20
N PRO A 184 -24.91 10.55 9.85
CA PRO A 184 -25.88 9.94 10.75
C PRO A 184 -26.72 8.95 9.94
N THR A 185 -26.79 7.71 10.44
CA THR A 185 -27.47 6.61 9.75
C THR A 185 -28.96 6.91 9.57
N PRO A 186 -29.62 6.32 8.57
CA PRO A 186 -31.05 6.53 8.34
C PRO A 186 -31.90 6.21 9.58
N SER A 187 -31.55 5.18 10.35
CA SER A 187 -32.22 4.83 11.62
C SER A 187 -32.00 5.89 12.72
N ALA A 188 -30.79 6.45 12.81
CA ALA A 188 -30.51 7.54 13.75
C ALA A 188 -31.29 8.82 13.40
N ARG A 189 -31.51 9.09 12.10
CA ARG A 189 -32.35 10.22 11.67
C ARG A 189 -33.83 9.98 11.98
N SER A 190 -34.39 8.80 11.72
CA SER A 190 -35.81 8.53 11.99
C SER A 190 -36.13 8.61 13.50
N ALA A 191 -35.23 8.15 14.37
CA ALA A 191 -35.35 8.32 15.81
C ALA A 191 -35.33 9.80 16.24
N SER A 192 -34.51 10.62 15.58
CA SER A 192 -34.48 12.07 15.85
C SER A 192 -35.79 12.76 15.47
N TYR A 193 -36.46 12.35 14.38
CA TYR A 193 -37.76 12.91 13.98
C TYR A 193 -38.92 12.44 14.86
N ALA A 194 -38.89 11.20 15.36
CA ALA A 194 -39.90 10.68 16.28
C ALA A 194 -39.93 11.43 17.62
N ASN A 195 -38.77 11.86 18.12
CA ASN A 195 -38.66 12.60 19.38
C ASN A 195 -39.20 14.05 19.27
N ILE A 196 -39.23 14.62 18.06
CA ILE A 196 -39.75 15.98 17.82
C ILE A 196 -41.29 15.99 17.80
N ASN A 197 -41.93 14.86 17.45
CA ASN A 197 -43.39 14.75 17.32
C ASN A 197 -44.10 14.13 18.55
N GLY A 198 -43.36 13.63 19.55
CA GLY A 198 -43.92 13.00 20.76
C GLY A 198 -44.09 13.91 21.98
N GLY A 199 -43.66 15.18 21.90
CA GLY A 199 -43.67 16.13 23.02
C GLY A 199 -44.95 16.94 23.20
N GLY A 200 -46.12 16.35 22.90
CA GLY A 200 -47.41 17.03 22.97
C GLY A 200 -48.49 16.16 23.59
N ASN A 201 -48.41 15.97 24.90
CA ASN A 201 -49.53 15.83 25.85
C ASN A 201 -49.02 15.92 27.28
#